data_AF-A0A953M628-F1
#
_entry.id   AF-A0A953M628-F1
#
_cell.length_a   1.000
_cell.length_b   1.000
_cell.length_c   1.000
_cell.angle_alpha   90.00
_cell.angle_beta   90.00
_cell.angle_gamma   90.00
#
_symmetry.space_group_name_H-M   'P 1'
#
loop_
_entity.id
_entity.type
_entity.pdbx_description
1 polymer ?
#
loop_
_entity_poly.entity_id
_entity_poly.type
_entity_poly.pdbx_seq_one_letter_code
_entity_poly.pdbx_strand_id
1 'polypeptide(L)'
;RTAIQNDDEIDANDVSIERATVALLTRVAHDATPIEDSHLRGVLNLVKVNNEYERIADAGVSIAERAIALSGSPAKFPPTTRVMTNSVVGILRDVTKAYDNRDATLARLVLQSEDTVLMFKHAILRDAERAVAEGRMTVDLAFDLHELASQCLLMADHATNIAEQVIYETTGLIVRHRAGEWIERTVQDGK
;
A
#
# COMPACT_ATOMS: atom_id res chain seq x y z
N ARG A 1 14.32 10.26 -8.56
CA ARG A 1 14.08 11.72 -8.62
C ARG A 1 12.66 12.04 -9.07
N THR A 2 12.14 11.41 -10.14
CA THR A 2 10.73 11.62 -10.58
C THR A 2 9.70 11.43 -9.47
N ALA A 3 9.82 10.39 -8.63
CA ALA A 3 8.91 10.19 -7.50
C ALA A 3 8.83 11.42 -6.58
N ILE A 4 9.98 11.95 -6.14
CA ILE A 4 10.09 13.14 -5.29
C ILE A 4 9.50 14.39 -5.96
N GLN A 5 9.64 14.51 -7.29
CA GLN A 5 9.15 15.69 -8.02
C GLN A 5 7.63 15.71 -8.18
N ASN A 6 7.00 14.55 -8.13
CA ASN A 6 5.56 14.40 -8.33
C ASN A 6 4.80 14.33 -7.00
N ASP A 7 5.49 14.38 -5.87
CA ASP A 7 4.92 14.24 -4.52
C ASP A 7 3.87 15.32 -4.24
N ASP A 8 4.24 16.59 -4.45
CA ASP A 8 3.35 17.75 -4.30
C ASP A 8 2.05 17.61 -5.14
N GLU A 9 2.12 16.97 -6.31
CA GLU A 9 0.95 16.75 -7.17
C GLU A 9 0.03 15.67 -6.58
N ILE A 10 0.58 14.62 -5.99
CA ILE A 10 -0.18 13.55 -5.36
C ILE A 10 -0.89 14.09 -4.10
N ASP A 11 -0.19 14.85 -3.27
CA ASP A 11 -0.77 15.52 -2.09
C ASP A 11 -1.90 16.46 -2.46
N ALA A 12 -1.70 17.27 -3.52
CA ALA A 12 -2.72 18.18 -4.00
C ALA A 12 -3.95 17.44 -4.53
N ASN A 13 -3.75 16.30 -5.19
CA ASN A 13 -4.83 15.45 -5.68
C ASN A 13 -5.61 14.80 -4.54
N ASP A 14 -4.95 14.38 -3.45
CA ASP A 14 -5.63 13.84 -2.27
C ASP A 14 -6.60 14.86 -1.66
N VAL A 15 -6.09 16.05 -1.34
CA VAL A 15 -6.91 17.15 -0.82
C VAL A 15 -8.04 17.53 -1.78
N SER A 16 -7.77 17.51 -3.10
CA SER A 16 -8.78 17.82 -4.12
C SER A 16 -9.92 16.81 -4.12
N ILE A 17 -9.61 15.51 -4.05
CA ILE A 17 -10.59 14.42 -4.03
C ILE A 17 -11.44 14.48 -2.76
N GLU A 18 -10.84 14.75 -1.59
CA GLU A 18 -11.58 14.93 -0.35
C GLU A 18 -12.55 16.11 -0.43
N ARG A 19 -12.08 17.28 -0.92
CA ARG A 19 -12.93 18.48 -1.07
C ARG A 19 -14.07 18.25 -2.06
N ALA A 20 -13.79 17.60 -3.18
CA ALA A 20 -14.81 17.26 -4.17
C ALA A 20 -15.87 16.31 -3.58
N THR A 21 -15.43 15.35 -2.75
CA THR A 21 -16.32 14.42 -2.05
C THR A 21 -17.24 15.14 -1.06
N VAL A 22 -16.70 16.04 -0.23
CA VAL A 22 -17.51 16.84 0.69
C VAL A 22 -18.53 17.69 -0.07
N ALA A 23 -18.09 18.39 -1.12
CA ALA A 23 -18.99 19.22 -1.93
C ALA A 23 -20.09 18.42 -2.62
N LEU A 24 -19.80 17.20 -3.07
CA LEU A 24 -20.78 16.27 -3.62
C LEU A 24 -21.79 15.86 -2.54
N LEU A 25 -21.33 15.38 -1.39
CA LEU A 25 -22.20 14.91 -0.30
C LEU A 25 -23.08 16.04 0.25
N THR A 26 -22.55 17.26 0.40
CA THR A 26 -23.34 18.43 0.82
C THR A 26 -24.46 18.74 -0.15
N ARG A 27 -24.19 18.70 -1.45
CA ARG A 27 -25.20 18.98 -2.48
C ARG A 27 -26.33 17.96 -2.43
N VAL A 28 -25.98 16.67 -2.41
CA VAL A 28 -26.99 15.60 -2.38
C VAL A 28 -27.79 15.61 -1.07
N ALA A 29 -27.15 15.95 0.06
CA ALA A 29 -27.85 16.11 1.34
C ALA A 29 -28.90 17.25 1.33
N HIS A 30 -28.67 18.31 0.55
CA HIS A 30 -29.63 19.41 0.39
C HIS A 30 -30.77 19.07 -0.57
N ASP A 31 -30.53 18.26 -1.60
CA ASP A 31 -31.49 17.98 -2.68
C ASP A 31 -32.62 17.00 -2.27
N ALA A 32 -32.69 16.59 -0.99
CA ALA A 32 -33.69 15.69 -0.39
C ALA A 32 -33.96 14.38 -1.17
N THR A 33 -33.05 14.01 -2.08
CA THR A 33 -33.18 12.85 -2.95
C THR A 33 -32.67 11.61 -2.21
N PRO A 34 -33.45 10.51 -2.15
CA PRO A 34 -32.97 9.27 -1.57
C PRO A 34 -31.68 8.80 -2.28
N ILE A 35 -30.63 8.58 -1.51
CA ILE A 35 -29.36 8.03 -2.01
C ILE A 35 -29.34 6.54 -1.70
N GLU A 36 -29.01 5.72 -2.69
CA GLU A 36 -28.75 4.31 -2.44
C GLU A 36 -27.48 4.12 -1.59
N ASP A 37 -27.51 3.18 -0.63
CA ASP A 37 -26.38 2.84 0.22
C ASP A 37 -25.12 2.47 -0.60
N SER A 38 -25.31 1.91 -1.80
CA SER A 38 -24.25 1.58 -2.77
C SER A 38 -23.44 2.81 -3.21
N HIS A 39 -24.11 3.95 -3.45
CA HIS A 39 -23.45 5.20 -3.84
C HIS A 39 -22.67 5.81 -2.68
N LEU A 40 -23.24 5.84 -1.48
CA LEU A 40 -22.53 6.31 -0.29
C LEU A 40 -21.31 5.43 0.01
N ARG A 41 -21.46 4.11 -0.14
CA ARG A 41 -20.35 3.17 -0.01
C ARG A 41 -19.26 3.46 -1.03
N GLY A 42 -19.61 3.67 -2.30
CA GLY A 42 -18.63 3.97 -3.35
C GLY A 42 -17.85 5.26 -3.08
N VAL A 43 -18.52 6.31 -2.63
CA VAL A 43 -17.88 7.59 -2.27
C VAL A 43 -16.94 7.42 -1.07
N LEU A 44 -17.38 6.72 -0.02
CA LEU A 44 -16.51 6.42 1.13
C LEU A 44 -15.32 5.54 0.75
N ASN A 45 -15.54 4.57 -0.15
CA ASN A 45 -14.49 3.69 -0.65
C ASN A 45 -13.43 4.47 -1.43
N LEU A 46 -13.86 5.39 -2.28
CA LEU A 46 -12.97 6.29 -3.05
C LEU A 46 -12.02 7.05 -2.13
N VAL A 47 -12.54 7.71 -1.09
CA VAL A 47 -11.71 8.50 -0.15
C VAL A 47 -10.70 7.60 0.56
N LYS A 48 -11.12 6.42 1.04
CA LYS A 48 -10.21 5.50 1.72
C LYS A 48 -9.10 5.00 0.81
N VAL A 49 -9.46 4.53 -0.40
CA VAL A 49 -8.49 4.03 -1.38
C VAL A 49 -7.54 5.14 -1.81
N ASN A 50 -8.03 6.36 -1.94
CA ASN A 50 -7.20 7.51 -2.28
C ASN A 50 -6.11 7.77 -1.21
N ASN A 51 -6.49 7.77 0.07
CA ASN A 51 -5.53 7.89 1.17
C ASN A 51 -4.49 6.75 1.15
N GLU A 52 -4.88 5.50 0.87
CA GLU A 52 -3.90 4.41 0.75
C GLU A 52 -2.91 4.63 -0.42
N TYR A 53 -3.36 5.22 -1.54
CA TYR A 53 -2.47 5.56 -2.66
C TYR A 53 -1.49 6.70 -2.32
N GLU A 54 -1.92 7.72 -1.57
CA GLU A 54 -1.03 8.77 -1.05
C GLU A 54 0.06 8.16 -0.16
N ARG A 55 -0.31 7.28 0.78
CA ARG A 55 0.67 6.60 1.65
C ARG A 55 1.66 5.72 0.89
N ILE A 56 1.22 5.09 -0.20
CA ILE A 56 2.10 4.35 -1.11
C ILE A 56 3.08 5.31 -1.81
N ALA A 57 2.63 6.50 -2.20
CA ALA A 57 3.48 7.51 -2.81
C ALA A 57 4.55 8.03 -1.82
N ASP A 58 4.17 8.36 -0.58
CA ASP A 58 5.07 8.75 0.52
C ASP A 58 6.21 7.73 0.73
N ALA A 59 5.83 6.44 0.80
CA ALA A 59 6.80 5.35 0.94
C ALA A 59 7.73 5.27 -0.28
N GLY A 60 7.18 5.51 -1.47
CA GLY A 60 7.95 5.60 -2.72
C GLY A 60 8.96 6.74 -2.72
N VAL A 61 8.59 7.92 -2.20
CA VAL A 61 9.50 9.07 -2.01
C VAL A 61 10.60 8.73 -1.01
N SER A 62 10.25 8.16 0.14
CA SER A 62 11.20 7.71 1.17
C SER A 62 12.24 6.72 0.61
N ILE A 63 11.81 5.78 -0.24
CA ILE A 63 12.73 4.86 -0.95
C ILE A 63 13.59 5.63 -1.96
N ALA A 64 13.00 6.55 -2.72
CA ALA A 64 13.71 7.29 -3.77
C ALA A 64 14.81 8.20 -3.20
N GLU A 65 14.55 8.90 -2.10
CA GLU A 65 15.54 9.74 -1.41
C GLU A 65 16.72 8.90 -0.93
N ARG A 66 16.43 7.75 -0.30
CA ARG A 66 17.46 6.84 0.19
C ARG A 66 18.28 6.21 -0.94
N ALA A 67 17.62 5.83 -2.03
CA ALA A 67 18.30 5.32 -3.22
C ALA A 67 19.25 6.37 -3.84
N ILE A 68 18.90 7.66 -3.79
CA ILE A 68 19.77 8.76 -4.24
C ILE A 68 20.94 8.94 -3.27
N ALA A 69 20.71 8.92 -1.96
CA ALA A 69 21.78 9.04 -0.96
C ALA A 69 22.82 7.90 -1.09
N LEU A 70 22.37 6.71 -1.49
CA LEU A 70 23.22 5.54 -1.73
C LEU A 70 23.82 5.51 -3.14
N SER A 71 23.39 6.39 -4.04
CA SER A 71 23.88 6.43 -5.43
C SER A 71 25.34 6.90 -5.46
N GLY A 72 26.24 5.97 -5.77
CA GLY A 72 27.70 6.18 -5.75
C GLY A 72 28.43 5.38 -4.67
N SER A 73 27.71 4.73 -3.76
CA SER A 73 28.30 3.75 -2.85
C SER A 73 28.62 2.44 -3.61
N PRO A 74 29.78 1.80 -3.37
CA PRO A 74 30.06 0.44 -3.85
C PRO A 74 29.28 -0.64 -3.07
N ALA A 75 28.30 -0.22 -2.25
CA ALA A 75 27.41 -1.07 -1.47
C ALA A 75 26.83 -2.22 -2.30
N LYS A 76 26.95 -3.44 -1.77
CA LYS A 76 26.31 -4.63 -2.33
C LYS A 76 25.11 -5.00 -1.47
N PHE A 77 23.91 -4.89 -2.04
CA PHE A 77 22.70 -5.38 -1.39
C PHE A 77 22.51 -6.88 -1.65
N PRO A 78 21.85 -7.61 -0.74
CA PRO A 78 21.41 -8.97 -1.00
C PRO A 78 20.56 -9.04 -2.29
N PRO A 79 20.71 -10.08 -3.13
CA PRO A 79 19.89 -10.23 -4.34
C PRO A 79 18.37 -10.21 -4.06
N THR A 80 17.98 -10.70 -2.88
CA THR A 80 16.61 -10.70 -2.37
C THR A 80 16.00 -9.29 -2.31
N THR A 81 16.80 -8.23 -2.14
CA THR A 81 16.32 -6.85 -2.17
C THR A 81 15.66 -6.50 -3.51
N ARG A 82 16.24 -6.95 -4.63
CA ARG A 82 15.66 -6.75 -5.96
C ARG A 82 14.37 -7.57 -6.14
N VAL A 83 14.34 -8.78 -5.57
CA VAL A 83 13.14 -9.62 -5.62
C VAL A 83 11.99 -8.94 -4.87
N MET A 84 12.25 -8.45 -3.65
CA MET A 84 11.26 -7.74 -2.84
C MET A 84 10.70 -6.51 -3.56
N THR A 85 11.56 -5.64 -4.07
CA THR A 85 11.12 -4.38 -4.70
C THR A 85 10.32 -4.65 -5.98
N ASN A 86 10.73 -5.62 -6.80
CA ASN A 86 9.97 -6.02 -7.98
C ASN A 86 8.61 -6.65 -7.62
N SER A 87 8.56 -7.44 -6.55
CA SER A 87 7.30 -8.03 -6.05
C SER A 87 6.33 -6.94 -5.60
N VAL A 88 6.79 -5.94 -4.84
CA VAL A 88 5.95 -4.79 -4.43
C VAL A 88 5.40 -4.05 -5.65
N VAL A 89 6.21 -3.79 -6.68
CA VAL A 89 5.70 -3.19 -7.93
C VAL A 89 4.63 -4.05 -8.60
N GLY A 90 4.75 -5.38 -8.54
CA GLY A 90 3.72 -6.32 -9.02
C GLY A 90 2.43 -6.22 -8.21
N ILE A 91 2.55 -6.25 -6.87
CA ILE A 91 1.44 -6.14 -5.92
C ILE A 91 0.65 -4.86 -6.16
N LEU A 92 1.34 -3.72 -6.29
CA LEU A 92 0.72 -2.43 -6.57
C LEU A 92 -0.03 -2.43 -7.92
N ARG A 93 0.53 -3.04 -8.96
CA ARG A 93 -0.18 -3.18 -10.25
C ARG A 93 -1.41 -4.04 -10.13
N ASP A 94 -1.35 -5.13 -9.37
CA ASP A 94 -2.46 -6.05 -9.24
C ASP A 94 -3.58 -5.46 -8.39
N VAL A 95 -3.26 -4.70 -7.33
CA VAL A 95 -4.28 -4.02 -6.54
C VAL A 95 -4.95 -2.88 -7.32
N THR A 96 -4.20 -2.12 -8.13
CA THR A 96 -4.79 -1.10 -9.00
C THR A 96 -5.72 -1.73 -10.04
N LYS A 97 -5.32 -2.83 -10.69
CA LYS A 97 -6.21 -3.58 -11.59
C LYS A 97 -7.44 -4.12 -10.88
N ALA A 98 -7.30 -4.61 -9.65
CA ALA A 98 -8.41 -5.12 -8.87
C ALA A 98 -9.42 -3.99 -8.57
N TYR A 99 -8.92 -2.81 -8.22
CA TYR A 99 -9.74 -1.63 -7.98
C TYR A 99 -10.47 -1.16 -9.25
N ASP A 100 -9.75 -0.96 -10.35
CA ASP A 100 -10.31 -0.47 -11.62
C ASP A 100 -11.43 -1.39 -12.15
N ASN A 101 -11.24 -2.70 -12.03
CA ASN A 101 -12.16 -3.71 -12.56
C ASN A 101 -13.18 -4.22 -11.54
N ARG A 102 -13.14 -3.74 -10.29
CA ARG A 102 -13.93 -4.29 -9.17
C ARG A 102 -13.76 -5.81 -9.04
N ASP A 103 -12.52 -6.28 -9.20
CA ASP A 103 -12.19 -7.70 -9.20
C ASP A 103 -11.86 -8.19 -7.79
N ALA A 104 -12.90 -8.68 -7.10
CA ALA A 104 -12.74 -9.29 -5.77
C ALA A 104 -11.91 -10.58 -5.76
N THR A 105 -11.72 -11.24 -6.91
CA THR A 105 -10.86 -12.43 -6.99
C THR A 105 -9.39 -12.02 -6.95
N LEU A 106 -9.02 -11.03 -7.76
CA LEU A 106 -7.67 -10.47 -7.77
C LEU A 106 -7.33 -9.80 -6.43
N ALA A 107 -8.28 -9.07 -5.83
CA ALA A 107 -8.11 -8.47 -4.52
C ALA A 107 -7.75 -9.52 -3.44
N ARG A 108 -8.41 -10.68 -3.42
CA ARG A 108 -8.08 -11.77 -2.47
C ARG A 108 -6.67 -12.32 -2.65
N LEU A 109 -6.13 -12.30 -3.87
CA LEU A 109 -4.74 -12.68 -4.11
C LEU A 109 -3.78 -11.64 -3.51
N VAL A 110 -4.10 -10.36 -3.64
CA VAL A 110 -3.30 -9.26 -3.07
C VAL A 110 -3.24 -9.34 -1.54
N LEU A 111 -4.31 -9.78 -0.87
CA LEU A 111 -4.34 -9.96 0.59
C LEU A 111 -3.22 -10.87 1.14
N GLN A 112 -2.71 -11.81 0.33
CA GLN A 112 -1.64 -12.75 0.71
C GLN A 112 -0.23 -12.16 0.52
N SER A 113 -0.13 -10.94 0.00
CA SER A 113 1.14 -10.39 -0.44
C SER A 113 1.99 -9.82 0.69
N GLU A 114 1.37 -9.33 1.76
CA GLU A 114 2.07 -8.76 2.93
C GLU A 114 3.00 -9.80 3.57
N ASP A 115 2.49 -11.02 3.83
CA ASP A 115 3.28 -12.12 4.39
C ASP A 115 4.50 -12.45 3.53
N THR A 116 4.33 -12.45 2.20
CA THR A 116 5.40 -12.70 1.25
C THR A 116 6.48 -11.61 1.33
N VAL A 117 6.07 -10.35 1.41
CA VAL A 117 6.98 -9.21 1.54
C VAL A 117 7.69 -9.23 2.89
N LEU A 118 7.00 -9.61 3.96
CA LEU A 118 7.59 -9.80 5.29
C LEU A 118 8.65 -10.91 5.29
N MET A 119 8.41 -12.02 4.60
CA MET A 119 9.41 -13.08 4.42
C MET A 119 10.66 -12.58 3.70
N PHE A 120 10.51 -11.73 2.66
CA PHE A 120 11.66 -11.12 1.99
C PHE A 120 12.42 -10.18 2.92
N LYS A 121 11.72 -9.33 3.68
CA LYS A 121 12.35 -8.45 4.69
C LYS A 121 13.19 -9.26 5.66
N HIS A 122 12.65 -10.33 6.24
CA HIS A 122 13.39 -11.20 7.15
C HIS A 122 14.62 -11.84 6.50
N ALA A 123 14.53 -12.28 5.24
CA ALA A 123 15.67 -12.83 4.53
C ALA A 123 16.78 -11.79 4.28
N ILE A 124 16.40 -10.58 3.85
CA ILE A 124 17.31 -9.46 3.63
C ILE A 124 18.05 -9.09 4.93
N LEU A 125 17.33 -9.00 6.05
CA LEU A 125 17.92 -8.65 7.34
C LEU A 125 18.90 -9.71 7.84
N ARG A 126 18.58 -11.01 7.70
CA ARG A 126 19.52 -12.09 8.06
C ARG A 126 20.81 -12.04 7.24
N ASP A 127 20.72 -11.70 5.95
CA ASP A 127 21.90 -11.56 5.10
C ASP A 127 22.72 -10.32 5.46
N ALA A 128 22.04 -9.21 5.80
CA ALA A 128 22.68 -7.99 6.28
C ALA A 128 23.42 -8.20 7.60
N GLU A 129 22.78 -8.85 8.58
CA GLU A 129 23.38 -9.22 9.87
C GLU A 129 24.67 -10.01 9.68
N ARG A 130 24.65 -11.02 8.80
CA ARG A 130 25.83 -11.83 8.48
C ARG A 130 26.91 -11.00 7.80
N ALA A 131 26.54 -10.15 6.86
CA ALA A 131 27.49 -9.29 6.17
C ALA A 131 28.15 -8.28 7.12
N VAL A 132 27.42 -7.77 8.10
CA VAL A 132 27.95 -6.91 9.17
C VAL A 132 28.93 -7.70 10.05
N ALA A 133 28.54 -8.90 10.51
CA ALA A 133 29.39 -9.74 11.34
C ALA A 133 30.71 -10.14 10.65
N GLU A 134 30.69 -10.32 9.33
CA GLU A 134 31.86 -10.66 8.50
C GLU A 134 32.67 -9.43 8.03
N GLY A 135 32.27 -8.20 8.43
CA GLY A 135 32.94 -6.96 8.02
C GLY A 135 32.77 -6.59 6.54
N ARG A 136 31.80 -7.20 5.85
CA ARG A 136 31.47 -6.94 4.43
C ARG A 136 30.43 -5.82 4.24
N MET A 137 29.78 -5.39 5.31
CA MET A 137 28.76 -4.34 5.32
C MET A 137 28.91 -3.50 6.59
N THR A 138 28.75 -2.19 6.47
CA THR A 138 28.71 -1.28 7.62
C THR A 138 27.34 -1.33 8.30
N VAL A 139 27.29 -1.02 9.59
CA VAL A 139 26.03 -0.90 10.34
C VAL A 139 25.08 0.12 9.70
N ASP A 140 25.59 1.28 9.27
CA ASP A 140 24.76 2.32 8.62
C ASP A 140 24.07 1.80 7.36
N LEU A 141 24.82 1.15 6.47
CA LEU A 141 24.26 0.51 5.27
C LEU A 141 23.22 -0.59 5.59
N ALA A 142 23.41 -1.32 6.69
CA ALA A 142 22.43 -2.31 7.13
C ALA A 142 21.13 -1.65 7.63
N PHE A 143 21.23 -0.50 8.31
CA PHE A 143 20.06 0.31 8.70
C PHE A 143 19.34 0.91 7.48
N ASP A 144 20.08 1.42 6.49
CA ASP A 144 19.48 1.91 5.24
C ASP A 144 18.70 0.81 4.51
N LEU A 145 19.26 -0.41 4.50
CA LEU A 145 18.62 -1.57 3.91
C LEU A 145 17.38 -2.02 4.71
N HIS A 146 17.44 -1.94 6.04
CA HIS A 146 16.29 -2.19 6.90
C HIS A 146 15.15 -1.21 6.60
N GLU A 147 15.47 0.07 6.50
CA GLU A 147 14.48 1.11 6.24
C GLU A 147 13.84 0.94 4.86
N LEU A 148 14.63 0.67 3.82
CA LEU A 148 14.11 0.36 2.49
C LEU A 148 13.15 -0.84 2.53
N ALA A 149 13.51 -1.91 3.22
CA ALA A 149 12.66 -3.09 3.35
C ALA A 149 11.39 -2.79 4.19
N SER A 150 11.47 -1.89 5.18
CA SER A 150 10.31 -1.41 5.94
C SER A 150 9.33 -0.65 5.05
N GLN A 151 9.82 0.26 4.20
CA GLN A 151 8.97 1.01 3.26
C GLN A 151 8.28 0.07 2.26
N CYS A 152 8.99 -0.94 1.75
CA CYS A 152 8.38 -1.96 0.90
C CYS A 152 7.27 -2.76 1.61
N LEU A 153 7.41 -3.04 2.91
CA LEU A 153 6.37 -3.71 3.70
C LEU A 153 5.16 -2.79 3.90
N LEU A 154 5.37 -1.50 4.18
CA LEU A 154 4.29 -0.52 4.28
C LEU A 154 3.49 -0.41 2.97
N MET A 155 4.16 -0.36 1.81
CA MET A 155 3.47 -0.37 0.52
C MET A 155 2.62 -1.63 0.30
N ALA A 156 3.07 -2.78 0.81
CA ALA A 156 2.31 -4.03 0.73
C ALA A 156 1.08 -4.02 1.66
N ASP A 157 1.20 -3.48 2.86
CA ASP A 157 0.09 -3.26 3.80
C ASP A 157 -0.97 -2.31 3.22
N HIS A 158 -0.56 -1.17 2.66
CA HIS A 158 -1.50 -0.27 1.98
C HIS A 158 -2.19 -0.94 0.78
N ALA A 159 -1.49 -1.82 0.06
CA ALA A 159 -2.12 -2.62 -0.99
C ALA A 159 -3.16 -3.62 -0.45
N THR A 160 -2.91 -4.27 0.71
CA THR A 160 -3.93 -5.15 1.31
C THR A 160 -5.14 -4.34 1.80
N ASN A 161 -4.95 -3.12 2.32
CA ASN A 161 -6.05 -2.21 2.70
C ASN A 161 -6.94 -1.81 1.51
N ILE A 162 -6.33 -1.53 0.34
CA ILE A 162 -7.08 -1.29 -0.90
C ILE A 162 -7.82 -2.56 -1.34
N ALA A 163 -7.19 -3.74 -1.23
CA ALA A 163 -7.84 -4.99 -1.56
C ALA A 163 -9.05 -5.30 -0.66
N GLU A 164 -8.97 -5.01 0.65
CA GLU A 164 -10.13 -5.09 1.56
C GLU A 164 -11.29 -4.21 1.05
N GLN A 165 -10.98 -2.97 0.65
CA GLN A 165 -11.91 -1.98 0.11
C GLN A 165 -12.58 -2.48 -1.19
N VAL A 166 -11.84 -3.10 -2.11
CA VAL A 166 -12.37 -3.71 -3.34
C VAL A 166 -13.35 -4.83 -3.04
N ILE A 167 -13.01 -5.73 -2.11
CA ILE A 167 -13.89 -6.83 -1.74
C ILE A 167 -15.17 -6.28 -1.10
N TYR A 168 -15.05 -5.28 -0.24
CA TYR A 168 -16.20 -4.65 0.40
C TYR A 168 -17.13 -3.94 -0.59
N GLU A 169 -16.61 -3.18 -1.54
CA GLU A 169 -17.42 -2.53 -2.58
C GLU A 169 -18.17 -3.56 -3.43
N THR A 170 -17.50 -4.65 -3.81
CA THR A 170 -18.03 -5.65 -4.75
C THR A 170 -19.02 -6.62 -4.11
N THR A 171 -18.75 -7.04 -2.87
CA THR A 171 -19.47 -8.14 -2.21
C THR A 171 -20.32 -7.69 -1.03
N GLY A 172 -20.04 -6.51 -0.48
CA GLY A 172 -20.60 -6.05 0.80
C GLY A 172 -20.00 -6.76 2.02
N LEU A 173 -19.01 -7.64 1.87
CA LEU A 173 -18.34 -8.32 2.97
C LEU A 173 -17.21 -7.46 3.53
N ILE A 174 -17.16 -7.33 4.85
CA ILE A 174 -16.05 -6.69 5.55
C ILE A 174 -14.98 -7.76 5.76
N VAL A 175 -13.85 -7.56 5.10
CA VAL A 175 -12.66 -8.39 5.25
C VAL A 175 -11.75 -7.75 6.28
N ARG A 176 -11.21 -8.54 7.23
CA ARG A 176 -10.23 -8.08 8.21
C ARG A 176 -9.15 -9.11 8.43
N HIS A 177 -7.92 -8.66 8.56
CA HIS A 177 -6.81 -9.47 9.03
C HIS A 177 -6.87 -9.63 10.56
N ARG A 178 -7.05 -10.86 11.06
CA ARG A 178 -6.98 -11.18 12.50
C ARG A 178 -6.16 -12.44 12.72
N ALA A 179 -5.13 -12.36 13.56
CA ALA A 179 -4.32 -13.50 14.01
C ALA A 179 -3.69 -14.33 12.86
N GLY A 180 -3.33 -13.69 11.75
CA GLY A 180 -2.73 -14.37 10.58
C GLY A 180 -3.74 -14.99 9.61
N GLU A 181 -5.04 -14.73 9.78
CA GLU A 181 -6.09 -15.19 8.87
C GLU A 181 -6.98 -14.03 8.42
N TRP A 182 -7.44 -14.13 7.17
CA TRP A 182 -8.40 -13.21 6.57
C TRP A 182 -9.82 -13.70 6.83
N ILE A 183 -10.61 -12.91 7.55
CA ILE A 183 -11.98 -13.25 7.93
C ILE A 183 -12.94 -12.34 7.18
N GLU A 184 -13.85 -12.93 6.40
CA GLU A 184 -14.96 -12.22 5.74
C GLU A 184 -16.20 -12.24 6.64
N ARG A 185 -16.86 -11.09 6.84
CA ARG A 185 -18.13 -10.99 7.58
C ARG A 185 -19.14 -10.16 6.82
N THR A 186 -20.42 -10.50 6.95
CA THR A 186 -21.50 -9.68 6.41
C THR A 186 -21.71 -8.46 7.30
N VAL A 187 -22.14 -7.32 6.73
CA VAL A 187 -22.45 -6.09 7.51
C VAL A 187 -23.48 -6.36 8.62
N GLN A 188 -24.34 -7.38 8.46
CA GLN A 188 -25.34 -7.78 9.46
C GLN A 188 -24.78 -8.57 10.65
N ASP A 189 -23.59 -9.17 10.53
CA ASP A 189 -22.98 -10.02 11.58
C ASP A 189 -22.25 -9.19 12.67
N GLY A 190 -22.32 -7.86 12.59
CA GLY A 190 -21.70 -6.92 13.53
C GLY A 190 -22.63 -6.40 14.64
N LYS A 191 -23.80 -7.01 14.84
CA LYS A 191 -24.71 -6.74 15.97
C LYS A 191 -24.57 -7.78 17.07
#